data_AF-A0A0P7WSY6-F1
#
_entry.id   AF-A0A0P7WSY6-F1
#
_cell.length_a   1.000
_cell.length_b   1.000
_cell.length_c   1.000
_cell.angle_alpha   90.00
_cell.angle_beta   90.00
_cell.angle_gamma   90.00
#
_symmetry.space_group_name_H-M   'P 1'
#
loop_
_entity.id
_entity.type
_entity.pdbx_description
1 polymer ?
#
loop_
_entity_poly.entity_id
_entity_poly.type
_entity_poly.pdbx_seq_one_letter_code
_entity_poly.pdbx_strand_id
1 'polypeptide(L)'
;MTPEPVFDGTHLRAVLVNADARRLMVTLDYRMSGRAGFAPFTPSRNFARNGFAQLSIKSARNDWFVNPDTLALERVLAGLAGRYQAVHAIGYSMGGYGAFRFAPALGITRIVAVSPQVSIDPALVPWDRRFRAEARGFDAALGGLTPLDSVTGAILVDPFNRLDLWNALSLQALYPAVGLARAAFGGHPATAVLSDAGIGWTPQRQAQTGAPSAAALTEAHRRARRVSTSYWRALARATARTRPGVAAHALGQLAACHARHADRQA
;
A
#
# COMPACT_ATOMS: atom_id res chain seq x y z
N MET A 1 10.83 1.51 22.97
CA MET A 1 11.07 2.31 21.74
C MET A 1 10.35 3.62 21.92
N THR A 2 11.09 4.70 22.18
CA THR A 2 10.53 6.03 22.43
C THR A 2 10.27 6.71 21.09
N PRO A 3 9.06 7.25 20.83
CA PRO A 3 8.78 8.06 19.65
C PRO A 3 9.48 9.42 19.70
N GLU A 4 10.16 9.78 18.61
CA GLU A 4 10.84 11.05 18.40
C GLU A 4 10.13 11.82 17.28
N PRO A 5 9.58 13.02 17.54
CA PRO A 5 9.00 13.84 16.48
C PRO A 5 10.11 14.34 15.55
N VAL A 6 9.99 14.04 14.26
CA VAL A 6 10.87 14.54 13.19
C VAL A 6 10.27 15.77 12.54
N PHE A 7 8.94 15.80 12.40
CA PHE A 7 8.19 16.93 11.86
C PHE A 7 6.83 16.99 12.54
N ASP A 8 6.42 18.19 12.97
CA ASP A 8 5.11 18.45 13.58
C ASP A 8 4.51 19.71 12.96
N GLY A 9 3.78 19.51 11.86
CA GLY A 9 3.06 20.56 11.15
C GLY A 9 1.56 20.52 11.42
N THR A 10 0.84 21.44 10.77
CA THR A 10 -0.62 21.55 10.91
C THR A 10 -1.37 20.40 10.23
N HIS A 11 -0.83 19.94 9.11
CA HIS A 11 -1.42 18.93 8.22
C HIS A 11 -0.65 17.61 8.24
N LEU A 12 0.67 17.66 8.42
CA LEU A 12 1.55 16.50 8.37
C LEU A 12 2.34 16.31 9.66
N ARG A 13 2.55 15.05 10.03
CA ARG A 13 3.44 14.65 11.13
C ARG A 13 4.36 13.53 10.69
N ALA A 14 5.60 13.59 11.12
CA ALA A 14 6.56 12.52 10.96
C ALA A 14 7.16 12.14 12.31
N VAL A 15 7.05 10.86 12.67
CA VAL A 15 7.55 10.34 13.95
C VAL A 15 8.50 9.18 13.68
N LEU A 16 9.68 9.24 14.29
CA LEU A 16 10.73 8.24 14.19
C LEU A 16 10.78 7.41 15.47
N VAL A 17 11.05 6.12 15.34
CA VAL A 17 11.40 5.24 16.45
C VAL A 17 12.58 4.37 16.07
N ASN A 18 13.37 3.98 17.08
CA ASN A 18 14.51 3.08 16.91
C ASN A 18 15.56 3.66 15.94
N ALA A 19 15.90 4.95 16.13
CA ALA A 19 16.70 5.76 15.22
C ALA A 19 18.13 5.24 14.97
N ASP A 20 18.67 4.43 15.89
CA ASP A 20 20.02 3.87 15.78
C ASP A 20 20.12 2.65 14.84
N ALA A 21 18.99 2.15 14.34
CA ALA A 21 18.99 1.05 13.40
C ALA A 21 19.60 1.44 12.05
N ARG A 22 20.22 0.47 11.37
CA ARG A 22 20.96 0.72 10.11
C ARG A 22 20.08 0.96 8.90
N ARG A 23 18.80 0.57 8.95
CA ARG A 23 17.84 0.67 7.84
C ARG A 23 16.58 1.38 8.29
N LEU A 24 15.90 2.07 7.39
CA LEU A 24 14.67 2.79 7.68
C LEU A 24 13.49 2.13 6.97
N MET A 25 12.42 1.87 7.73
CA MET A 25 11.11 1.49 7.20
C MET A 25 10.16 2.69 7.29
N VAL A 26 9.69 3.16 6.15
CA VAL A 26 8.75 4.28 6.05
C VAL A 26 7.34 3.71 5.94
N THR A 27 6.48 4.12 6.86
CA THR A 27 5.05 3.78 6.85
C THR A 27 4.21 5.02 6.68
N LEU A 28 3.16 4.93 5.88
CA LEU A 28 2.30 6.06 5.58
C LEU A 28 0.85 5.77 5.91
N ASP A 29 0.17 6.82 6.33
CA ASP A 29 -1.28 6.79 6.50
C ASP A 29 -2.01 6.42 5.21
N TYR A 30 -3.11 5.67 5.36
CA TYR A 30 -4.05 5.39 4.30
C TYR A 30 -5.31 6.26 4.46
N ARG A 31 -6.11 6.34 3.39
CA ARG A 31 -7.38 7.07 3.40
C ARG A 31 -8.33 6.47 4.45
N MET A 32 -8.89 7.30 5.32
CA MET A 32 -9.95 6.88 6.25
C MET A 32 -11.20 7.74 6.03
N SER A 33 -12.37 7.11 5.91
CA SER A 33 -13.63 7.86 5.77
C SER A 33 -13.84 8.75 6.99
N GLY A 34 -14.24 10.01 6.78
CA GLY A 34 -14.46 10.97 7.87
C GLY A 34 -13.19 11.37 8.64
N ARG A 35 -11.99 11.17 8.07
CA ARG A 35 -10.73 11.55 8.72
C ARG A 35 -10.74 13.02 9.17
N ALA A 36 -10.54 13.21 10.47
CA ALA A 36 -10.31 14.49 11.11
C ALA A 36 -9.17 14.33 12.12
N GLY A 37 -8.00 14.89 11.80
CA GLY A 37 -6.82 14.83 12.66
C GLY A 37 -5.98 13.57 12.43
N PHE A 38 -4.92 13.46 13.24
CA PHE A 38 -3.91 12.41 13.09
C PHE A 38 -4.37 11.11 13.74
N ALA A 39 -4.29 10.01 12.99
CA ALA A 39 -4.45 8.68 13.56
C ALA A 39 -3.31 8.38 14.55
N PRO A 40 -3.57 7.57 15.60
CA PRO A 40 -2.53 7.11 16.50
C PRO A 40 -1.36 6.48 15.75
N PHE A 41 -0.16 6.72 16.27
CA PHE A 41 1.05 6.04 15.83
C PHE A 41 1.29 4.81 16.69
N THR A 42 1.64 3.69 16.04
CA THR A 42 2.00 2.45 16.73
C THR A 42 3.36 1.97 16.23
N PRO A 43 4.40 1.94 17.09
CA PRO A 43 5.69 1.36 16.76
C PRO A 43 5.59 -0.13 16.44
N SER A 44 6.17 -0.55 15.32
CA SER A 44 6.25 -1.96 14.93
C SER A 44 7.44 -2.64 15.61
N ARG A 45 7.15 -3.52 16.59
CA ARG A 45 8.17 -4.39 17.18
C ARG A 45 8.81 -5.33 16.14
N ASN A 46 8.06 -5.69 15.09
CA ASN A 46 8.57 -6.56 14.04
C ASN A 46 9.63 -5.86 13.19
N PHE A 47 9.44 -4.59 12.83
CA PHE A 47 10.45 -3.80 12.11
C PHE A 47 11.74 -3.66 12.94
N ALA A 48 11.61 -3.31 14.22
CA ALA A 48 12.76 -3.21 15.11
C ALA A 48 13.54 -4.52 15.23
N ARG A 49 12.85 -5.66 15.43
CA ARG A 49 13.46 -7.00 15.46
C ARG A 49 14.18 -7.35 14.16
N ASN A 50 13.73 -6.83 13.02
CA ASN A 50 14.37 -7.00 11.73
C ASN A 50 15.36 -5.88 11.41
N GLY A 51 15.84 -5.12 12.41
CA GLY A 51 16.90 -4.12 12.22
C GLY A 51 16.47 -2.89 11.44
N PHE A 52 15.21 -2.48 11.55
CA PHE A 52 14.68 -1.25 10.98
C PHE A 52 14.35 -0.22 12.06
N ALA A 53 14.73 1.04 11.81
CA ALA A 53 14.06 2.20 12.34
C ALA A 53 12.69 2.31 11.65
N GLN A 54 11.71 2.94 12.28
CA GLN A 54 10.43 3.21 11.64
C GLN A 54 10.15 4.71 11.62
N LEU A 55 10.01 5.27 10.41
CA LEU A 55 9.47 6.61 10.20
C LEU A 55 8.00 6.49 9.81
N SER A 56 7.10 6.99 10.63
CA SER A 56 5.67 7.07 10.32
C SER A 56 5.31 8.48 9.86
N ILE A 57 4.85 8.61 8.62
CA ILE A 57 4.31 9.85 8.06
C ILE A 57 2.79 9.80 8.11
N LYS A 58 2.20 10.76 8.81
CA LYS A 58 0.77 10.87 9.08
C LYS A 58 0.21 12.13 8.43
N SER A 59 -1.02 12.04 7.92
CA SER A 59 -1.77 13.21 7.45
C SER A 59 -3.03 13.38 8.29
N ALA A 60 -3.34 14.63 8.63
CA ALA A 60 -4.55 15.00 9.37
C ALA A 60 -5.82 14.91 8.51
N ARG A 61 -5.68 14.83 7.18
CA ARG A 61 -6.78 14.76 6.20
C ARG A 61 -6.49 13.73 5.11
N ASN A 62 -7.48 13.44 4.26
CA ASN A 62 -7.29 12.62 3.07
C ASN A 62 -6.82 13.50 1.90
N ASP A 63 -5.67 14.12 2.03
CA ASP A 63 -5.13 15.13 1.10
C ASP A 63 -3.96 14.61 0.26
N TRP A 64 -3.73 13.29 0.27
CA TRP A 64 -2.62 12.67 -0.44
C TRP A 64 -1.27 13.25 -0.05
N PHE A 65 -1.13 13.80 1.17
CA PHE A 65 0.10 14.47 1.61
C PHE A 65 0.50 15.67 0.72
N VAL A 66 -0.46 16.26 0.00
CA VAL A 66 -0.30 17.46 -0.83
C VAL A 66 -1.06 18.60 -0.18
N ASN A 67 -0.33 19.42 0.59
CA ASN A 67 -0.85 20.50 1.43
C ASN A 67 0.30 21.49 1.76
N PRO A 68 0.04 22.57 2.51
CA PRO A 68 1.08 23.56 2.84
C PRO A 68 2.32 23.02 3.58
N ASP A 69 2.21 21.88 4.29
CA ASP A 69 3.34 21.30 5.01
C ASP A 69 4.26 20.45 4.10
N THR A 70 3.81 20.06 2.90
CA THR A 70 4.49 19.06 2.06
C THR A 70 5.95 19.41 1.81
N LEU A 71 6.23 20.61 1.30
CA LEU A 71 7.61 21.03 0.99
C LEU A 71 8.47 21.16 2.26
N ALA A 72 7.89 21.58 3.38
CA ALA A 72 8.62 21.70 4.64
C ALA A 72 9.00 20.32 5.18
N LEU A 73 8.08 19.36 5.13
CA LEU A 73 8.36 17.97 5.46
C LEU A 73 9.47 17.41 4.56
N GLU A 74 9.39 17.59 3.24
CA GLU A 74 10.41 17.08 2.30
C GLU A 74 11.82 17.55 2.64
N ARG A 75 12.00 18.83 3.01
CA ARG A 75 13.32 19.36 3.42
C ARG A 75 13.85 18.65 4.67
N VAL A 76 12.99 18.41 5.65
CA VAL A 76 13.37 17.67 6.87
C VAL A 76 13.71 16.22 6.55
N LEU A 77 12.93 15.57 5.70
CA LEU A 77 13.17 14.19 5.28
C LEU A 77 14.49 14.02 4.52
N ALA A 78 14.87 14.99 3.68
CA ALA A 78 16.15 15.01 2.98
C ALA A 78 17.36 14.97 3.93
N GLY A 79 17.28 15.66 5.08
CA GLY A 79 18.30 15.60 6.12
C GLY A 79 18.37 14.26 6.86
N LEU A 80 17.29 13.45 6.80
CA LEU A 80 17.22 12.16 7.47
C LEU A 80 17.78 11.02 6.61
N ALA A 81 17.64 11.11 5.28
CA ALA A 81 17.94 10.03 4.34
C ALA A 81 19.38 9.49 4.48
N GLY A 82 20.37 10.38 4.64
CA GLY A 82 21.79 10.01 4.70
C GLY A 82 22.22 9.22 5.95
N ARG A 83 21.34 9.07 6.96
CA ARG A 83 21.63 8.33 8.19
C ARG A 83 21.50 6.82 8.03
N TYR A 84 20.81 6.35 6.99
CA TYR A 84 20.45 4.95 6.84
C TYR A 84 21.09 4.33 5.60
N GLN A 85 21.51 3.07 5.72
CA GLN A 85 22.13 2.32 4.62
C GLN A 85 21.11 1.90 3.55
N ALA A 86 19.84 1.80 3.93
CA ALA A 86 18.75 1.54 3.03
C ALA A 86 17.44 2.11 3.60
N VAL A 87 16.66 2.75 2.74
CA VAL A 87 15.32 3.24 3.07
C VAL A 87 14.29 2.47 2.24
N HIS A 88 13.38 1.79 2.94
CA HIS A 88 12.29 1.01 2.39
C HIS A 88 10.98 1.69 2.75
N ALA A 89 9.94 1.52 1.93
CA ALA A 89 8.61 2.02 2.25
C ALA A 89 7.53 0.96 2.04
N ILE A 90 6.51 1.03 2.87
CA ILE A 90 5.25 0.32 2.67
C ILE A 90 4.06 1.28 2.80
N GLY A 91 3.16 1.19 1.83
CA GLY A 91 2.00 2.07 1.74
C GLY A 91 0.77 1.38 1.18
N TYR A 92 -0.41 1.80 1.65
CA TYR A 92 -1.70 1.26 1.24
C TYR A 92 -2.57 2.40 0.69
N SER A 93 -3.12 2.23 -0.51
CA SER A 93 -3.99 3.23 -1.14
C SER A 93 -3.31 4.60 -1.18
N MET A 94 -3.85 5.62 -0.50
CA MET A 94 -3.22 6.94 -0.32
C MET A 94 -1.77 6.85 0.20
N GLY A 95 -1.50 5.94 1.14
CA GLY A 95 -0.15 5.74 1.66
C GLY A 95 0.80 5.14 0.63
N GLY A 96 0.26 4.40 -0.34
CA GLY A 96 1.02 3.89 -1.48
C GLY A 96 1.48 5.04 -2.39
N TYR A 97 0.60 6.00 -2.69
CA TYR A 97 0.98 7.24 -3.36
C TYR A 97 2.10 7.96 -2.58
N GLY A 98 1.93 8.13 -1.27
CA GLY A 98 2.91 8.87 -0.47
C GLY A 98 4.29 8.19 -0.42
N ALA A 99 4.34 6.85 -0.50
CA ALA A 99 5.61 6.12 -0.59
C ALA A 99 6.41 6.52 -1.85
N PHE A 100 5.73 6.71 -2.99
CA PHE A 100 6.36 7.20 -4.22
C PHE A 100 6.64 8.71 -4.15
N ARG A 101 5.71 9.50 -3.60
CA ARG A 101 5.83 10.98 -3.48
C ARG A 101 7.06 11.41 -2.68
N PHE A 102 7.34 10.71 -1.59
CA PHE A 102 8.50 11.01 -0.73
C PHE A 102 9.75 10.21 -1.08
N ALA A 103 9.72 9.39 -2.14
CA ALA A 103 10.87 8.59 -2.55
C ALA A 103 12.12 9.43 -2.86
N PRO A 104 12.03 10.56 -3.58
CA PRO A 104 13.20 11.42 -3.81
C PRO A 104 13.77 11.98 -2.51
N ALA A 105 12.94 12.60 -1.67
CA ALA A 105 13.38 13.26 -0.43
C ALA A 105 13.99 12.27 0.57
N LEU A 106 13.47 11.05 0.68
CA LEU A 106 13.96 10.04 1.62
C LEU A 106 15.04 9.12 1.04
N GLY A 107 15.36 9.23 -0.25
CA GLY A 107 16.22 8.25 -0.92
C GLY A 107 15.65 6.83 -0.82
N ILE A 108 14.32 6.67 -0.95
CA ILE A 108 13.69 5.35 -0.90
C ILE A 108 14.18 4.52 -2.09
N THR A 109 14.67 3.32 -1.81
CA THR A 109 15.18 2.38 -2.83
C THR A 109 14.25 1.20 -3.07
N ARG A 110 13.33 0.95 -2.13
CA ARG A 110 12.44 -0.22 -2.15
C ARG A 110 11.04 0.15 -1.70
N ILE A 111 10.04 -0.15 -2.52
CA ILE A 111 8.63 0.13 -2.21
C ILE A 111 7.80 -1.14 -2.33
N VAL A 112 7.00 -1.42 -1.29
CA VAL A 112 5.85 -2.31 -1.41
C VAL A 112 4.58 -1.48 -1.26
N ALA A 113 3.81 -1.37 -2.33
CA ALA A 113 2.55 -0.63 -2.31
C ALA A 113 1.36 -1.57 -2.53
N VAL A 114 0.25 -1.31 -1.84
CA VAL A 114 -0.98 -2.11 -1.95
C VAL A 114 -2.11 -1.23 -2.43
N SER A 115 -2.68 -1.57 -3.59
CA SER A 115 -3.72 -0.79 -4.28
C SER A 115 -3.42 0.73 -4.33
N PRO A 116 -2.20 1.18 -4.68
CA PRO A 116 -1.84 2.60 -4.67
C PRO A 116 -2.60 3.40 -5.72
N GLN A 117 -2.69 4.71 -5.51
CA GLN A 117 -3.07 5.66 -6.56
C GLN A 117 -1.81 6.30 -7.16
N VAL A 118 -1.82 6.61 -8.46
CA VAL A 118 -0.77 7.42 -9.10
C VAL A 118 -0.97 8.91 -8.82
N SER A 119 -2.23 9.35 -8.73
CA SER A 119 -2.64 10.72 -8.40
C SER A 119 -4.14 10.73 -8.09
N ILE A 120 -4.65 11.85 -7.57
CA ILE A 120 -6.08 12.17 -7.52
C ILE A 120 -6.47 13.35 -8.42
N ASP A 121 -5.50 13.94 -9.14
CA ASP A 121 -5.75 15.04 -10.06
C ASP A 121 -6.74 14.61 -11.17
N PRO A 122 -7.93 15.26 -11.27
CA PRO A 122 -8.91 15.06 -12.31
C PRO A 122 -8.37 15.03 -13.74
N ALA A 123 -7.33 15.82 -14.04
CA ALA A 123 -6.73 15.94 -15.36
C ALA A 123 -5.81 14.76 -15.68
N LEU A 124 -5.02 14.30 -14.70
CA LEU A 124 -4.14 13.14 -14.88
C LEU A 124 -4.88 11.80 -14.83
N VAL A 125 -5.89 11.69 -13.97
CA VAL A 125 -6.70 10.45 -13.79
C VAL A 125 -8.18 10.69 -14.09
N PRO A 126 -8.56 11.08 -15.33
CA PRO A 126 -9.97 11.33 -15.70
C PRO A 126 -10.85 10.08 -15.53
N TRP A 127 -10.22 8.92 -15.56
CA TRP A 127 -10.84 7.61 -15.41
C TRP A 127 -11.08 7.18 -13.95
N ASP A 128 -10.41 7.79 -12.96
CA ASP A 128 -10.65 7.54 -11.54
C ASP A 128 -11.47 8.68 -10.92
N ARG A 129 -12.72 8.37 -10.56
CA ARG A 129 -13.64 9.34 -9.97
C ARG A 129 -13.87 9.15 -8.47
N ARG A 130 -13.18 8.18 -7.85
CA ARG A 130 -13.40 7.80 -6.45
C ARG A 130 -13.08 8.92 -5.45
N PHE A 131 -12.12 9.79 -5.79
CA PHE A 131 -11.55 10.79 -4.88
C PHE A 131 -11.80 12.23 -5.31
N ARG A 132 -12.89 12.48 -6.07
CA ARG A 132 -13.20 13.81 -6.60
C ARG A 132 -13.53 14.85 -5.54
N ALA A 133 -13.99 14.41 -4.37
CA ALA A 133 -14.21 15.29 -3.24
C ALA A 133 -12.87 15.76 -2.65
N GLU A 134 -11.95 14.82 -2.41
CA GLU A 134 -10.61 15.07 -1.90
C GLU A 134 -9.71 15.83 -2.90
N ALA A 135 -9.96 15.66 -4.20
CA ALA A 135 -9.22 16.37 -5.25
C ALA A 135 -9.57 17.88 -5.34
N ARG A 136 -10.60 18.36 -4.62
CA ARG A 136 -10.92 19.78 -4.57
C ARG A 136 -9.82 20.53 -3.83
N GLY A 137 -9.09 21.39 -4.53
CA GLY A 137 -7.95 22.11 -3.98
C GLY A 137 -6.66 21.30 -3.95
N PHE A 138 -6.61 20.13 -4.62
CA PHE A 138 -5.36 19.42 -4.85
C PHE A 138 -4.47 20.22 -5.80
N ASP A 139 -3.26 20.55 -5.35
CA ASP A 139 -2.25 21.20 -6.19
C ASP A 139 -1.58 20.13 -7.08
N ALA A 140 -1.96 20.11 -8.35
CA ALA A 140 -1.45 19.13 -9.32
C ALA A 140 0.06 19.28 -9.58
N ALA A 141 0.61 20.50 -9.49
CA ALA A 141 2.03 20.73 -9.69
C ALA A 141 2.83 20.18 -8.50
N LEU A 142 2.37 20.42 -7.27
CA LEU A 142 2.97 19.86 -6.05
C LEU A 142 2.74 18.35 -5.89
N GLY A 143 1.64 17.85 -6.42
CA GLY A 143 1.23 16.45 -6.38
C GLY A 143 1.82 15.56 -7.48
N GLY A 144 2.66 16.12 -8.35
CA GLY A 144 3.38 15.35 -9.36
C GLY A 144 4.35 14.35 -8.72
N LEU A 145 4.39 13.13 -9.25
CA LEU A 145 5.40 12.14 -8.89
C LEU A 145 6.64 12.28 -9.78
N THR A 146 7.83 12.16 -9.19
CA THR A 146 9.10 12.15 -9.92
C THR A 146 9.44 10.73 -10.35
N PRO A 147 9.59 10.43 -11.66
CA PRO A 147 10.03 9.10 -12.11
C PRO A 147 11.42 8.76 -11.56
N LEU A 148 11.62 7.50 -11.14
CA LEU A 148 12.90 7.03 -10.60
C LEU A 148 13.18 5.58 -11.01
N ASP A 149 14.26 5.36 -11.77
CA ASP A 149 14.69 4.02 -12.19
C ASP A 149 15.34 3.21 -11.05
N SER A 150 15.87 3.90 -10.04
CA SER A 150 16.55 3.29 -8.89
C SER A 150 15.59 2.63 -7.89
N VAL A 151 14.29 2.92 -7.98
CA VAL A 151 13.28 2.38 -7.07
C VAL A 151 12.84 1.00 -7.54
N THR A 152 13.03 0.00 -6.69
CA THR A 152 12.60 -1.38 -6.94
C THR A 152 11.45 -1.79 -6.02
N GLY A 153 10.79 -2.90 -6.31
CA GLY A 153 9.88 -3.55 -5.36
C GLY A 153 8.62 -4.10 -6.01
N ALA A 154 7.48 -3.94 -5.35
CA ALA A 154 6.24 -4.55 -5.81
C ALA A 154 4.97 -3.72 -5.52
N ILE A 155 4.06 -3.69 -6.48
CA ILE A 155 2.68 -3.19 -6.32
C ILE A 155 1.72 -4.39 -6.29
N LEU A 156 1.06 -4.62 -5.16
CA LEU A 156 -0.02 -5.59 -5.03
C LEU A 156 -1.33 -4.96 -5.47
N VAL A 157 -1.97 -5.52 -6.49
CA VAL A 157 -3.18 -4.97 -7.11
C VAL A 157 -4.17 -6.06 -7.51
N ASP A 158 -5.47 -5.78 -7.35
CA ASP A 158 -6.52 -6.63 -7.90
C ASP A 158 -6.73 -6.28 -9.39
N PRO A 159 -6.37 -7.17 -10.34
CA PRO A 159 -6.55 -6.91 -11.77
C PRO A 159 -8.03 -6.81 -12.19
N PHE A 160 -8.99 -7.25 -11.37
CA PHE A 160 -10.42 -7.11 -11.64
C PHE A 160 -11.00 -5.79 -11.15
N ASN A 161 -10.26 -5.04 -10.32
CA ASN A 161 -10.54 -3.63 -10.07
C ASN A 161 -9.81 -2.78 -11.10
N ARG A 162 -10.51 -2.39 -12.17
CA ARG A 162 -9.93 -1.63 -13.30
C ARG A 162 -9.24 -0.33 -12.86
N LEU A 163 -9.81 0.38 -11.89
CA LEU A 163 -9.24 1.64 -11.42
C LEU A 163 -7.92 1.42 -10.68
N ASP A 164 -7.84 0.39 -9.83
CA ASP A 164 -6.58 0.05 -9.17
C ASP A 164 -5.54 -0.44 -10.18
N LEU A 165 -5.94 -1.27 -11.16
CA LEU A 165 -5.03 -1.75 -12.19
C LEU A 165 -4.45 -0.60 -13.03
N TRP A 166 -5.27 0.36 -13.43
CA TRP A 166 -4.81 1.53 -14.17
C TRP A 166 -3.85 2.39 -13.36
N ASN A 167 -4.13 2.63 -12.07
CA ASN A 167 -3.19 3.33 -11.19
C ASN A 167 -1.85 2.58 -11.06
N ALA A 168 -1.91 1.25 -10.89
CA ALA A 168 -0.71 0.43 -10.77
C ALA A 168 0.14 0.43 -12.06
N LEU A 169 -0.50 0.38 -13.23
CA LEU A 169 0.17 0.48 -14.52
C LEU A 169 0.79 1.86 -14.74
N SER A 170 0.08 2.94 -14.39
CA SER A 170 0.62 4.30 -14.46
C SER A 170 1.84 4.47 -13.55
N LEU A 171 1.80 3.92 -12.34
CA LEU A 171 2.97 3.89 -11.44
C LEU A 171 4.12 3.05 -12.03
N GLN A 172 3.84 1.87 -12.58
CA GLN A 172 4.89 1.05 -13.20
C GLN A 172 5.56 1.77 -14.38
N ALA A 173 4.84 2.61 -15.12
CA ALA A 173 5.44 3.43 -16.17
C ALA A 173 6.43 4.48 -15.64
N LEU A 174 6.19 5.02 -14.43
CA LEU A 174 7.12 5.96 -13.77
C LEU A 174 8.26 5.26 -13.01
N TYR A 175 8.05 4.00 -12.63
CA TYR A 175 8.97 3.20 -11.81
C TYR A 175 9.10 1.78 -12.40
N PRO A 176 9.79 1.62 -13.55
CA PRO A 176 9.78 0.39 -14.34
C PRO A 176 10.33 -0.83 -13.61
N ALA A 177 11.21 -0.63 -12.61
CA ALA A 177 11.76 -1.70 -11.78
C ALA A 177 10.84 -2.15 -10.62
N VAL A 178 9.66 -1.55 -10.49
CA VAL A 178 8.63 -1.98 -9.53
C VAL A 178 7.67 -2.95 -10.22
N GLY A 179 7.69 -4.22 -9.78
CA GLY A 179 6.88 -5.28 -10.38
C GLY A 179 5.41 -5.23 -9.98
N LEU A 180 4.51 -5.70 -10.85
CA LEU A 180 3.08 -5.85 -10.52
C LEU A 180 2.76 -7.25 -9.99
N ALA A 181 2.27 -7.33 -8.76
CA ALA A 181 1.71 -8.53 -8.17
C ALA A 181 0.19 -8.55 -8.35
N ARG A 182 -0.31 -9.39 -9.26
CA ARG A 182 -1.73 -9.46 -9.61
C ARG A 182 -2.48 -10.41 -8.66
N ALA A 183 -3.16 -9.83 -7.69
CA ALA A 183 -3.99 -10.50 -6.69
C ALA A 183 -5.48 -10.49 -7.10
N ALA A 184 -5.84 -11.33 -8.07
CA ALA A 184 -7.22 -11.47 -8.57
C ALA A 184 -8.23 -11.64 -7.43
N PHE A 185 -9.26 -10.79 -7.44
CA PHE A 185 -10.32 -10.74 -6.43
C PHE A 185 -9.79 -10.44 -5.01
N GLY A 186 -8.63 -9.78 -4.92
CA GLY A 186 -8.04 -9.29 -3.69
C GLY A 186 -8.78 -8.11 -3.08
N GLY A 187 -9.62 -7.41 -3.87
CA GLY A 187 -10.37 -6.23 -3.43
C GLY A 187 -9.55 -4.94 -3.38
N HIS A 188 -10.05 -3.96 -2.60
CA HIS A 188 -9.35 -2.71 -2.29
C HIS A 188 -9.39 -2.48 -0.76
N PRO A 189 -8.30 -2.70 -0.03
CA PRO A 189 -6.97 -3.08 -0.53
C PRO A 189 -6.92 -4.53 -1.05
N ALA A 190 -5.99 -4.81 -1.97
CA ALA A 190 -5.82 -6.10 -2.65
C ALA A 190 -5.29 -7.25 -1.75
N THR A 191 -5.62 -7.23 -0.46
CA THR A 191 -5.14 -8.17 0.57
C THR A 191 -6.22 -9.10 1.09
N ALA A 192 -7.50 -8.95 0.71
CA ALA A 192 -8.60 -9.73 1.29
C ALA A 192 -8.34 -11.25 1.26
N VAL A 193 -7.88 -11.76 0.12
CA VAL A 193 -7.54 -13.19 -0.06
C VAL A 193 -6.38 -13.64 0.84
N LEU A 194 -5.38 -12.78 1.04
CA LEU A 194 -4.26 -13.08 1.94
C LEU A 194 -4.72 -13.07 3.41
N SER A 195 -5.61 -12.15 3.76
CA SER A 195 -6.18 -12.03 5.11
C SER A 195 -7.07 -13.23 5.46
N ASP A 196 -7.92 -13.69 4.54
CA ASP A 196 -8.74 -14.90 4.74
C ASP A 196 -7.87 -16.14 5.06
N ALA A 197 -6.66 -16.20 4.51
CA ALA A 197 -5.70 -17.27 4.75
C ALA A 197 -4.77 -17.04 5.95
N GLY A 198 -5.00 -15.99 6.76
CA GLY A 198 -4.17 -15.67 7.93
C GLY A 198 -2.79 -15.09 7.61
N ILE A 199 -2.53 -14.71 6.36
CA ILE A 199 -1.23 -14.19 5.88
C ILE A 199 -1.32 -12.76 5.32
N GLY A 200 -2.28 -11.97 5.80
CA GLY A 200 -2.47 -10.57 5.39
C GLY A 200 -1.23 -9.67 5.59
N TRP A 201 -0.30 -10.09 6.46
CA TRP A 201 0.99 -9.43 6.73
C TRP A 201 2.06 -9.68 5.66
N THR A 202 1.78 -10.49 4.62
CA THR A 202 2.75 -10.82 3.56
C THR A 202 3.36 -9.58 2.87
N PRO A 203 2.61 -8.51 2.53
CA PRO A 203 3.21 -7.29 1.98
C PRO A 203 4.22 -6.64 2.94
N GLN A 204 3.92 -6.60 4.24
CA GLN A 204 4.82 -6.08 5.27
C GLN A 204 6.09 -6.93 5.40
N ARG A 205 5.97 -8.25 5.23
CA ARG A 205 7.15 -9.15 5.15
C ARG A 205 8.01 -8.81 3.95
N GLN A 206 7.40 -8.63 2.78
CA GLN A 206 8.11 -8.32 1.55
C GLN A 206 8.80 -6.95 1.63
N ALA A 207 8.19 -5.95 2.27
CA ALA A 207 8.82 -4.64 2.45
C ALA A 207 10.12 -4.72 3.26
N GLN A 208 10.25 -5.70 4.15
CA GLN A 208 11.43 -5.89 4.99
C GLN A 208 12.57 -6.63 4.27
N THR A 209 12.33 -7.22 3.09
CA THR A 209 13.38 -7.92 2.35
C THR A 209 14.27 -6.93 1.59
N GLY A 210 15.50 -7.34 1.27
CA GLY A 210 16.39 -6.57 0.40
C GLY A 210 15.99 -6.61 -1.09
N ALA A 211 14.96 -7.39 -1.45
CA ALA A 211 14.45 -7.51 -2.80
C ALA A 211 12.96 -7.90 -2.75
N PRO A 212 12.05 -6.92 -2.55
CA PRO A 212 10.61 -7.21 -2.54
C PRO A 212 10.18 -7.80 -3.87
N SER A 213 9.45 -8.92 -3.84
CA SER A 213 9.16 -9.69 -5.05
C SER A 213 7.67 -9.72 -5.38
N ALA A 214 7.32 -9.15 -6.52
CA ALA A 214 5.97 -9.23 -7.06
C ALA A 214 5.54 -10.67 -7.38
N ALA A 215 6.49 -11.51 -7.81
CA ALA A 215 6.25 -12.93 -8.05
C ALA A 215 5.94 -13.67 -6.74
N ALA A 216 6.68 -13.40 -5.66
CA ALA A 216 6.43 -14.01 -4.35
C ALA A 216 5.06 -13.60 -3.78
N LEU A 217 4.66 -12.33 -3.91
CA LEU A 217 3.33 -11.87 -3.53
C LEU A 217 2.22 -12.56 -4.35
N THR A 218 2.43 -12.67 -5.67
CA THR A 218 1.49 -13.36 -6.57
C THR A 218 1.33 -14.82 -6.18
N GLU A 219 2.42 -15.51 -5.88
CA GLU A 219 2.41 -16.92 -5.47
C GLU A 219 1.76 -17.12 -4.11
N ALA A 220 2.08 -16.28 -3.11
CA ALA A 220 1.41 -16.30 -1.81
C ALA A 220 -0.11 -16.14 -1.96
N HIS A 221 -0.54 -15.19 -2.80
CA HIS A 221 -1.94 -15.00 -3.11
C HIS A 221 -2.55 -16.23 -3.82
N ARG A 222 -1.88 -16.82 -4.83
CA ARG A 222 -2.36 -18.03 -5.53
C ARG A 222 -2.63 -19.19 -4.58
N ARG A 223 -1.72 -19.42 -3.62
CA ARG A 223 -1.89 -20.47 -2.60
C ARG A 223 -3.08 -20.16 -1.68
N ALA A 224 -3.22 -18.92 -1.25
CA ALA A 224 -4.27 -18.47 -0.35
C ALA A 224 -5.70 -18.60 -0.93
N ARG A 225 -5.86 -18.47 -2.26
CA ARG A 225 -7.17 -18.58 -2.94
C ARG A 225 -7.97 -19.82 -2.54
N ARG A 226 -7.28 -20.96 -2.33
CA ARG A 226 -7.91 -22.26 -2.02
C ARG A 226 -8.76 -22.22 -0.75
N VAL A 227 -8.39 -21.38 0.22
CA VAL A 227 -9.07 -21.26 1.51
C VAL A 227 -9.83 -19.94 1.69
N SER A 228 -9.83 -19.07 0.66
CA SER A 228 -10.44 -17.74 0.76
C SER A 228 -11.92 -17.76 0.36
N THR A 229 -12.79 -17.44 1.31
CA THR A 229 -14.22 -17.26 1.05
C THR A 229 -14.45 -16.03 0.15
N SER A 230 -13.67 -14.97 0.34
CA SER A 230 -13.74 -13.75 -0.47
C SER A 230 -13.42 -14.04 -1.95
N TYR A 231 -12.37 -14.81 -2.22
CA TYR A 231 -11.97 -15.21 -3.57
C TYR A 231 -13.08 -15.99 -4.28
N TRP A 232 -13.57 -17.07 -3.66
CA TRP A 232 -14.57 -17.94 -4.28
C TRP A 232 -15.90 -17.23 -4.50
N ARG A 233 -16.33 -16.39 -3.55
CA ARG A 233 -17.53 -15.55 -3.70
C ARG A 233 -17.39 -14.57 -4.86
N ALA A 234 -16.25 -13.89 -4.98
CA ALA A 234 -16.00 -12.93 -6.05
C ALA A 234 -15.90 -13.61 -7.42
N LEU A 235 -15.21 -14.75 -7.51
CA LEU A 235 -15.11 -15.54 -8.74
C LEU A 235 -16.49 -16.00 -9.20
N ALA A 236 -17.30 -16.58 -8.30
CA ALA A 236 -18.66 -17.02 -8.62
C ALA A 236 -19.52 -15.89 -9.21
N ARG A 237 -19.49 -14.71 -8.58
CA ARG A 237 -20.20 -13.52 -9.07
C ARG A 237 -19.69 -13.07 -10.43
N ALA A 238 -18.37 -13.01 -10.62
CA ALA A 238 -17.75 -12.54 -11.86
C ALA A 238 -18.04 -13.47 -13.06
N THR A 239 -18.23 -14.77 -12.82
CA THR A 239 -18.44 -15.76 -13.89
C THR A 239 -19.87 -16.23 -14.04
N ALA A 240 -20.81 -15.80 -13.19
CA ALA A 240 -22.19 -16.29 -13.16
C ALA A 240 -22.90 -16.25 -14.52
N ARG A 241 -22.71 -15.17 -15.28
CA ARG A 241 -23.37 -14.99 -16.59
C ARG A 241 -22.61 -15.59 -17.76
N THR A 242 -21.27 -15.61 -17.70
CA THR A 242 -20.42 -15.92 -18.87
C THR A 242 -19.83 -17.32 -18.83
N ARG A 243 -19.67 -17.90 -17.63
CA ARG A 243 -19.10 -19.23 -17.40
C ARG A 243 -19.81 -19.91 -16.21
N PRO A 244 -21.07 -20.33 -16.37
CA PRO A 244 -21.88 -20.86 -15.27
C PRO A 244 -21.26 -22.09 -14.59
N GLY A 245 -20.57 -22.95 -15.33
CA GLY A 245 -19.83 -24.08 -14.74
C GLY A 245 -18.71 -23.66 -13.78
N VAL A 246 -17.97 -22.57 -14.11
CA VAL A 246 -16.96 -21.99 -13.21
C VAL A 246 -17.63 -21.37 -11.98
N ALA A 247 -18.77 -20.72 -12.16
CA ALA A 247 -19.52 -20.15 -11.05
C ALA A 247 -20.03 -21.23 -10.07
N ALA A 248 -20.59 -22.33 -10.60
CA ALA A 248 -21.03 -23.47 -9.79
C ALA A 248 -19.87 -24.11 -9.02
N HIS A 249 -18.72 -24.32 -9.68
CA HIS A 249 -17.51 -24.81 -9.01
C HIS A 249 -17.06 -23.86 -7.88
N ALA A 250 -17.03 -22.56 -8.14
CA ALA A 250 -16.64 -21.56 -7.14
C ALA A 250 -17.61 -21.54 -5.94
N LEU A 251 -18.92 -21.70 -6.16
CA LEU A 251 -19.90 -21.83 -5.08
C LEU A 251 -19.68 -23.10 -4.24
N GLY A 252 -19.34 -24.23 -4.87
CA GLY A 252 -18.97 -25.46 -4.16
C GLY A 252 -17.73 -25.27 -3.29
N GLN A 253 -16.69 -24.60 -3.81
CA GLN A 253 -15.49 -24.28 -3.03
C GLN A 253 -15.78 -23.31 -1.88
N LEU A 254 -16.66 -22.34 -2.09
CA LEU A 254 -17.11 -21.41 -1.05
C LEU A 254 -17.78 -22.15 0.12
N ALA A 255 -18.69 -23.09 -0.18
CA ALA A 255 -19.34 -23.93 0.84
C ALA A 255 -18.31 -24.76 1.62
N ALA A 256 -17.35 -25.38 0.92
CA ALA A 256 -16.27 -26.13 1.55
C ALA A 256 -15.37 -25.28 2.46
N CYS A 257 -15.12 -24.01 2.11
CA CYS A 257 -14.40 -23.07 2.98
C CYS A 257 -15.19 -22.78 4.27
N HIS A 258 -16.51 -22.54 4.17
CA HIS A 258 -17.34 -22.29 5.36
C HIS A 258 -17.36 -23.49 6.31
N ALA A 259 -17.51 -24.71 5.77
CA ALA A 259 -17.48 -25.93 6.58
C ALA A 259 -16.17 -26.06 7.39
N ARG A 260 -15.01 -25.91 6.73
CA ARG A 260 -13.70 -25.95 7.40
C ARG A 260 -13.51 -24.89 8.48
N HIS A 261 -14.15 -23.72 8.35
CA HIS A 261 -14.06 -22.67 9.36
C HIS A 261 -14.95 -22.97 10.56
N ALA A 262 -16.12 -23.56 10.35
CA ALA A 262 -16.99 -24.02 11.43
C ALA A 262 -16.28 -25.09 12.29
N ASP A 263 -15.62 -26.06 11.66
CA ASP A 263 -14.89 -27.14 12.36
C ASP A 263 -13.68 -26.64 13.18
N ARG A 264 -13.15 -25.44 12.89
CA ARG A 264 -12.04 -24.84 13.67
C ARG A 264 -12.51 -24.01 14.85
N GLN A 265 -13.81 -23.71 14.93
CA GLN A 265 -14.41 -22.91 15.98
C GLN A 265 -15.19 -23.75 17.00
N ALA A 266 -15.44 -25.02 16.68
CA ALA A 266 -15.93 -26.05 17.60
C ALA A 266 -14.76 -26.68 18.37
#